data_AF-A0A1Y3PU90-F1
#
_entry.id   AF-A0A1Y3PU90-F1
#
_cell.length_a   1.000
_cell.length_b   1.000
_cell.length_c   1.000
_cell.angle_alpha   90.00
_cell.angle_beta   90.00
_cell.angle_gamma   90.00
#
_symmetry.space_group_name_H-M   'P 1'
#
loop_
_entity.id
_entity.type
_entity.pdbx_description
1 polymer ?
#
loop_
_entity_poly.entity_id
_entity_poly.type
_entity_poly.pdbx_seq_one_letter_code
_entity_poly.pdbx_strand_id
1 'polypeptide(L)'
;MAPYQQAVLLGIVLGFLARVYMLRTDYRQYPTYPHGRIIHLALGFIAASLGAVAVPALAERDFTAVTFLTLAAQQFRDVRNMEREMLSKMDRDELVPRGASYIEGIAMVFEGRNYLVILTALLVSMFTYLFHPWMGVVVGFFCLLLDRIFMSGKSIGHIAEIQEAPVHFKGALLYVGDIVIMNVGLSANQNLILEKGLGLILKPKNQDARITLSHLGQRQAILHDATTILGVYRDAGTPALVPMAKLDLEDGRVGIFLLPQDKNIEKAVQLIKRVPILESAVRRPSQAAVNQRR
;
A
#
# COMPACT_ATOMS: atom_id res chain seq x y z
N MET A 1 -16.32 -37.74 11.06
CA MET A 1 -15.58 -37.26 9.88
C MET A 1 -14.17 -37.85 9.91
N ALA A 2 -13.65 -38.30 8.78
CA ALA A 2 -12.27 -38.79 8.69
C ALA A 2 -11.27 -37.66 9.06
N PRO A 3 -10.09 -37.96 9.63
CA PRO A 3 -9.06 -36.95 9.95
C PRO A 3 -8.73 -36.03 8.78
N TYR A 4 -8.68 -36.58 7.57
CA TYR A 4 -8.55 -35.86 6.30
C TYR A 4 -9.63 -34.76 6.13
N GLN A 5 -10.90 -35.11 6.27
CA GLN A 5 -12.03 -34.19 6.06
C GLN A 5 -12.02 -33.06 7.08
N GLN A 6 -11.64 -33.36 8.33
CA GLN A 6 -11.56 -32.37 9.39
C GLN A 6 -10.44 -31.36 9.14
N ALA A 7 -9.27 -31.84 8.68
CA ALA A 7 -8.12 -31.00 8.34
C ALA A 7 -8.43 -30.04 7.19
N VAL A 8 -9.03 -30.54 6.12
CA VAL A 8 -9.42 -29.72 4.96
C VAL A 8 -10.47 -28.69 5.37
N LEU A 9 -11.53 -29.11 6.07
CA LEU A 9 -12.63 -28.22 6.44
C LEU A 9 -12.17 -27.10 7.38
N LEU A 10 -11.42 -27.44 8.44
CA LEU A 10 -10.92 -26.43 9.38
C LEU A 10 -9.90 -25.50 8.71
N GLY A 11 -9.03 -26.02 7.85
CA GLY A 11 -8.08 -25.22 7.08
C GLY A 11 -8.76 -24.21 6.18
N ILE A 12 -9.80 -24.62 5.43
CA ILE A 12 -10.59 -23.73 4.58
C ILE A 12 -11.28 -22.66 5.42
N VAL A 13 -11.97 -23.05 6.49
CA VAL A 13 -12.74 -22.11 7.32
C VAL A 13 -11.83 -21.07 7.96
N LEU A 14 -10.74 -21.49 8.62
CA LEU A 14 -9.86 -20.56 9.33
C LEU A 14 -9.00 -19.74 8.36
N GLY A 15 -8.59 -20.30 7.22
CA GLY A 15 -7.93 -19.52 6.15
C GLY A 15 -8.87 -18.49 5.53
N PHE A 16 -10.13 -18.84 5.28
CA PHE A 16 -11.11 -17.88 4.78
C PHE A 16 -11.45 -16.80 5.81
N LEU A 17 -11.54 -17.16 7.10
CA LEU A 17 -11.69 -16.18 8.18
C LEU A 17 -10.49 -15.23 8.25
N ALA A 18 -9.28 -15.72 8.04
CA ALA A 18 -8.09 -14.86 7.89
C ALA A 18 -8.27 -13.88 6.72
N ARG A 19 -8.78 -14.32 5.56
CA ARG A 19 -9.09 -13.42 4.45
C ARG A 19 -10.09 -12.34 4.84
N VAL A 20 -11.21 -12.72 5.47
CA VAL A 20 -12.26 -11.79 5.92
C VAL A 20 -11.71 -10.79 6.93
N TYR A 21 -10.84 -11.24 7.83
CA TYR A 21 -10.16 -10.40 8.80
C TYR A 21 -9.27 -9.37 8.10
N MET A 22 -8.45 -9.80 7.14
CA MET A 22 -7.54 -8.91 6.40
C MET A 22 -8.28 -7.89 5.51
N LEU A 23 -9.46 -8.25 4.98
CA LEU A 23 -10.32 -7.38 4.16
C LEU A 23 -10.83 -6.13 4.88
N ARG A 24 -10.77 -6.09 6.22
CA ARG A 24 -11.19 -4.93 7.01
C ARG A 24 -10.19 -3.76 6.98
N THR A 25 -9.11 -3.85 6.20
CA THR A 25 -7.94 -2.99 6.41
C THR A 25 -7.60 -2.14 5.20
N ASP A 26 -7.88 -0.84 5.32
CA ASP A 26 -7.42 0.25 4.46
C ASP A 26 -8.21 0.48 3.16
N TYR A 27 -9.00 1.55 3.16
CA TYR A 27 -9.76 2.05 2.01
C TYR A 27 -8.87 2.57 0.87
N ARG A 28 -7.58 2.83 1.13
CA ARG A 28 -6.61 3.29 0.12
C ARG A 28 -6.15 2.15 -0.78
N GLN A 29 -6.16 0.93 -0.23
CA GLN A 29 -5.66 -0.26 -0.91
C GLN A 29 -6.82 -1.13 -1.40
N TYR A 30 -7.90 -1.27 -0.63
CA TYR A 30 -9.05 -2.07 -1.06
C TYR A 30 -9.93 -1.35 -2.08
N PRO A 31 -10.45 -2.07 -3.09
CA PRO A 31 -11.52 -1.57 -3.91
C PRO A 31 -12.68 -1.12 -3.03
N THR A 32 -13.03 0.16 -3.11
CA THR A 32 -14.20 0.73 -2.41
C THR A 32 -15.50 0.13 -2.94
N TYR A 33 -15.45 -0.48 -4.13
CA TYR A 33 -16.58 -1.09 -4.81
C TYR A 33 -16.90 -2.50 -4.26
N PRO A 34 -18.18 -2.85 -4.14
CA PRO A 34 -18.62 -4.14 -3.61
C PRO A 34 -18.09 -5.32 -4.44
N HIS A 35 -18.01 -5.18 -5.77
CA HIS A 35 -17.50 -6.23 -6.65
C HIS A 35 -16.04 -6.59 -6.39
N GLY A 36 -15.17 -5.61 -6.13
CA GLY A 36 -13.77 -5.87 -5.80
C GLY A 36 -13.61 -6.65 -4.49
N ARG A 37 -14.45 -6.38 -3.49
CA ARG A 37 -14.48 -7.18 -2.25
C ARG A 37 -14.89 -8.62 -2.50
N ILE A 38 -15.88 -8.85 -3.36
CA ILE A 38 -16.33 -10.21 -3.74
C ILE A 38 -15.19 -10.97 -4.44
N ILE A 39 -14.50 -10.34 -5.39
CA ILE A 39 -13.34 -10.94 -6.08
C ILE A 39 -12.29 -11.35 -5.06
N HIS A 40 -11.95 -10.47 -4.12
CA HIS A 40 -10.98 -10.78 -3.08
C HIS A 40 -11.40 -11.89 -2.11
N LEU A 41 -12.68 -12.00 -1.78
CA LEU A 41 -13.20 -13.10 -0.97
C LEU A 41 -13.12 -14.42 -1.75
N ALA A 42 -13.51 -14.43 -3.02
CA ALA A 42 -13.41 -15.61 -3.88
C ALA A 42 -11.97 -16.09 -4.03
N LEU A 43 -11.03 -15.18 -4.32
CA LEU A 43 -9.60 -15.50 -4.43
C LEU A 43 -9.03 -16.03 -3.12
N GLY A 44 -9.44 -15.47 -1.98
CA GLY A 44 -9.01 -15.96 -0.67
C GLY A 44 -9.64 -17.30 -0.29
N PHE A 45 -10.86 -17.60 -0.73
CA PHE A 45 -11.45 -18.93 -0.58
C PHE A 45 -10.68 -19.98 -1.38
N ILE A 46 -10.31 -19.66 -2.63
CA ILE A 46 -9.45 -20.52 -3.47
C ILE A 46 -8.09 -20.73 -2.79
N ALA A 47 -7.47 -19.66 -2.30
CA ALA A 47 -6.20 -19.72 -1.58
C ALA A 47 -6.29 -20.62 -0.34
N ALA A 48 -7.32 -20.43 0.50
CA ALA A 48 -7.54 -21.28 1.67
C ALA A 48 -7.74 -22.75 1.30
N SER A 49 -8.47 -23.04 0.22
CA SER A 49 -8.68 -24.39 -0.30
C SER A 49 -7.37 -25.05 -0.74
N LEU A 50 -6.54 -24.33 -1.49
CA LEU A 50 -5.23 -24.83 -1.94
C LEU A 50 -4.30 -25.12 -0.76
N GLY A 51 -4.25 -24.23 0.23
CA GLY A 51 -3.45 -24.44 1.45
C GLY A 51 -3.94 -25.62 2.29
N ALA A 52 -5.26 -25.74 2.47
CA ALA A 52 -5.85 -26.76 3.33
C ALA A 52 -5.70 -28.20 2.79
N VAL A 53 -5.71 -28.38 1.47
CA VAL A 53 -5.62 -29.72 0.83
C VAL A 53 -4.18 -30.23 0.75
N ALA A 54 -3.18 -29.35 0.74
CA ALA A 54 -1.79 -29.72 0.47
C ALA A 54 -1.23 -30.78 1.44
N VAL A 55 -1.41 -30.60 2.76
CA VAL A 55 -0.81 -31.52 3.75
C VAL A 55 -1.47 -32.90 3.76
N PRO A 56 -2.81 -33.02 3.82
CA PRO A 56 -3.46 -34.33 3.77
C PRO A 56 -3.15 -35.09 2.47
N ALA A 57 -3.12 -34.40 1.31
CA ALA A 57 -2.84 -35.04 0.03
C ALA A 57 -1.40 -35.58 -0.07
N LEU A 58 -0.41 -34.82 0.43
CA LEU A 58 0.97 -35.29 0.50
C LEU A 58 1.14 -36.46 1.48
N ALA A 59 0.43 -36.45 2.61
CA ALA A 59 0.47 -37.53 3.59
C ALA A 59 -0.11 -38.84 3.03
N GLU A 60 -1.15 -38.75 2.20
CA GLU A 60 -1.76 -39.88 1.50
C GLU A 60 -0.97 -40.34 0.26
N ARG A 61 0.22 -39.75 0.01
CA ARG A 61 1.10 -40.04 -1.12
C ARG A 61 0.43 -39.81 -2.48
N ASP A 62 -0.56 -38.92 -2.52
CA ASP A 62 -1.15 -38.48 -3.77
C ASP A 62 -0.21 -37.48 -4.42
N PHE A 63 0.67 -37.95 -5.31
CA PHE A 63 1.60 -37.09 -6.03
C PHE A 63 0.90 -36.10 -6.98
N THR A 64 -0.41 -36.27 -7.26
CA THR A 64 -1.19 -35.22 -7.93
C THR A 64 -1.31 -33.96 -7.07
N ALA A 65 -1.10 -34.05 -5.74
CA ALA A 65 -0.96 -32.92 -4.82
C ALA A 65 0.06 -31.86 -5.28
N VAL A 66 1.12 -32.27 -5.96
CA VAL A 66 2.16 -31.36 -6.48
C VAL A 66 1.59 -30.41 -7.54
N THR A 67 0.58 -30.84 -8.31
CA THR A 67 -0.11 -29.97 -9.27
C THR A 67 -0.88 -28.85 -8.58
N PHE A 68 -1.46 -29.11 -7.40
CA PHE A 68 -2.16 -28.08 -6.60
C PHE A 68 -1.20 -27.02 -6.06
N LEU A 69 0.05 -27.39 -5.71
CA LEU A 69 1.08 -26.42 -5.33
C LEU A 69 1.46 -25.51 -6.51
N THR A 70 1.56 -26.06 -7.71
CA THR A 70 1.79 -25.28 -8.94
C THR A 70 0.63 -24.33 -9.23
N LEU A 71 -0.62 -24.79 -9.08
CA LEU A 71 -1.81 -23.94 -9.23
C LEU A 71 -1.84 -22.82 -8.17
N ALA A 72 -1.42 -23.09 -6.94
CA ALA A 72 -1.26 -22.08 -5.91
C ALA A 72 -0.21 -21.02 -6.29
N ALA A 73 0.93 -21.45 -6.85
CA ALA A 73 1.95 -20.53 -7.33
C ALA A 73 1.42 -19.59 -8.44
N GLN A 74 0.63 -20.14 -9.39
CA GLN A 74 0.01 -19.34 -10.45
C GLN A 74 -1.00 -18.33 -9.91
N GLN A 75 -1.84 -18.75 -8.96
CA GLN A 75 -2.86 -17.90 -8.35
C GLN A 75 -2.28 -16.60 -7.78
N PHE A 76 -1.09 -16.65 -7.16
CA PHE A 76 -0.45 -15.44 -6.62
C PHE A 76 -0.08 -14.43 -7.70
N ARG A 77 0.54 -14.91 -8.77
CA ARG A 77 0.94 -14.06 -9.90
C ARG A 77 -0.28 -13.42 -10.55
N ASP A 78 -1.36 -14.18 -10.65
CA ASP A 78 -2.59 -13.71 -11.27
C ASP A 78 -3.30 -12.67 -10.40
N VAL A 79 -3.32 -12.82 -9.06
CA VAL A 79 -3.84 -11.77 -8.16
C VAL A 79 -3.06 -10.46 -8.34
N ARG A 80 -1.72 -10.51 -8.30
CA ARG A 80 -0.90 -9.31 -8.48
C ARG A 80 -1.12 -8.66 -9.84
N ASN A 81 -1.13 -9.46 -10.91
CA ASN A 81 -1.33 -8.96 -12.27
C ASN A 81 -2.71 -8.32 -12.44
N MET A 82 -3.76 -8.97 -11.93
CA MET A 82 -5.13 -8.47 -11.96
C MET A 82 -5.24 -7.13 -11.23
N GLU A 83 -4.71 -7.01 -10.00
CA GLU A 83 -4.74 -5.75 -9.24
C GLU A 83 -3.98 -4.64 -9.94
N ARG A 84 -2.76 -4.94 -10.40
CA ARG A 84 -1.95 -3.96 -11.11
C ARG A 84 -2.61 -3.48 -12.40
N GLU A 85 -3.18 -4.38 -13.19
CA GLU A 85 -3.85 -4.03 -14.44
C GLU A 85 -5.11 -3.21 -14.19
N MET A 86 -5.94 -3.61 -13.24
CA MET A 86 -7.15 -2.88 -12.85
C MET A 86 -6.82 -1.45 -12.41
N LEU A 87 -5.92 -1.32 -11.44
CA LEU A 87 -5.50 -0.02 -10.91
C LEU A 87 -4.85 0.83 -12.00
N SER A 88 -3.99 0.25 -12.86
CA SER A 88 -3.35 0.99 -13.96
C SER A 88 -4.34 1.50 -15.00
N LYS A 89 -5.47 0.82 -15.21
CA LYS A 89 -6.54 1.31 -16.10
C LYS A 89 -7.30 2.45 -15.45
N MET A 90 -7.69 2.28 -14.19
CA MET A 90 -8.40 3.32 -13.43
C MET A 90 -7.56 4.58 -13.25
N ASP A 91 -6.25 4.44 -13.04
CA ASP A 91 -5.34 5.57 -12.77
C ASP A 91 -5.23 6.56 -13.93
N ARG A 92 -5.61 6.15 -15.14
CA ARG A 92 -5.56 6.99 -16.34
C ARG A 92 -6.60 8.10 -16.31
N ASP A 93 -7.70 7.88 -15.60
CA ASP A 93 -8.83 8.80 -15.54
C ASP A 93 -8.76 9.70 -14.28
N GLU A 94 -7.74 9.53 -13.44
CA GLU A 94 -7.52 10.32 -12.23
C GLU A 94 -6.82 11.65 -12.55
N LEU A 95 -7.32 12.77 -11.99
CA LEU A 95 -6.68 14.08 -12.11
C LEU A 95 -5.27 14.13 -11.49
N VAL A 96 -5.06 13.29 -10.47
CA VAL A 96 -3.77 13.07 -9.81
C VAL A 96 -3.56 11.55 -9.69
N PRO A 97 -2.78 10.93 -10.58
CA PRO A 97 -2.61 9.48 -10.62
C PRO A 97 -1.86 8.96 -9.39
N ARG A 98 -2.08 7.69 -9.01
CA ARG A 98 -1.29 6.94 -8.02
C ARG A 98 0.15 6.78 -8.49
N GLY A 99 0.33 6.54 -9.79
CA GLY A 99 1.63 6.23 -10.40
C GLY A 99 2.04 4.76 -10.22
N ALA A 100 2.90 4.29 -11.14
CA ALA A 100 3.25 2.87 -11.26
C ALA A 100 3.83 2.27 -9.97
N SER A 101 4.70 2.99 -9.26
CA SER A 101 5.31 2.48 -8.02
C SER A 101 4.30 2.28 -6.89
N TYR A 102 3.26 3.12 -6.82
CA TYR A 102 2.24 2.98 -5.80
C TYR A 102 1.29 1.84 -6.14
N ILE A 103 0.87 1.74 -7.41
CA ILE A 103 0.07 0.63 -7.92
C ILE A 103 0.78 -0.71 -7.67
N GLU A 104 2.07 -0.79 -7.98
CA GLU A 104 2.88 -1.99 -7.72
C GLU A 104 2.95 -2.31 -6.22
N GLY A 105 3.10 -1.29 -5.36
CA GLY A 105 3.05 -1.46 -3.91
C GLY A 105 1.72 -2.03 -3.41
N ILE A 106 0.59 -1.52 -3.92
CA ILE A 106 -0.74 -2.03 -3.59
C ILE A 106 -0.88 -3.49 -4.07
N ALA A 107 -0.46 -3.80 -5.29
CA ALA A 107 -0.52 -5.15 -5.85
C ALA A 107 0.31 -6.16 -5.04
N MET A 108 1.53 -5.79 -4.61
CA MET A 108 2.37 -6.64 -3.75
C MET A 108 1.74 -6.88 -2.37
N VAL A 109 1.05 -5.89 -1.79
CA VAL A 109 0.31 -6.09 -0.53
C VAL A 109 -0.83 -7.10 -0.70
N PHE A 110 -1.54 -7.06 -1.83
CA PHE A 110 -2.59 -8.04 -2.13
C PHE A 110 -2.07 -9.46 -2.33
N GLU A 111 -0.95 -9.58 -3.05
CA GLU A 111 -0.21 -10.83 -3.22
C GLU A 111 0.22 -11.37 -1.85
N GLY A 112 0.86 -10.52 -1.03
CA GLY A 112 1.25 -10.75 0.37
C GLY A 112 0.14 -11.33 1.23
N ARG A 113 -1.04 -10.70 1.21
CA ARG A 113 -2.21 -11.15 1.97
C ARG A 113 -2.72 -12.50 1.50
N ASN A 114 -2.56 -12.85 0.21
CA ASN A 114 -2.94 -14.17 -0.27
C ASN A 114 -1.99 -15.26 0.22
N TYR A 115 -0.69 -14.95 0.35
CA TYR A 115 0.28 -15.86 0.98
C TYR A 115 -0.06 -16.17 2.43
N LEU A 116 -0.48 -15.16 3.20
CA LEU A 116 -0.89 -15.32 4.60
C LEU A 116 -2.12 -16.25 4.74
N VAL A 117 -3.09 -16.14 3.81
CA VAL A 117 -4.26 -17.04 3.79
C VAL A 117 -3.84 -18.49 3.56
N ILE A 118 -2.98 -18.74 2.57
CA ILE A 118 -2.49 -20.09 2.26
C ILE A 118 -1.69 -20.67 3.43
N LEU A 119 -0.79 -19.87 4.01
CA LEU A 119 -0.01 -20.28 5.17
C LEU A 119 -0.91 -20.64 6.35
N THR A 120 -1.91 -19.81 6.64
CA THR A 120 -2.88 -20.08 7.72
C THR A 120 -3.64 -21.38 7.46
N ALA A 121 -4.20 -21.56 6.27
CA ALA A 121 -4.95 -22.76 5.92
C ALA A 121 -4.07 -24.03 5.96
N LEU A 122 -2.84 -23.93 5.48
CA LEU A 122 -1.84 -25.01 5.50
C LEU A 122 -1.49 -25.41 6.94
N LEU A 123 -1.17 -24.46 7.81
CA LEU A 123 -0.81 -24.73 9.19
C LEU A 123 -1.99 -25.30 9.99
N VAL A 124 -3.18 -24.73 9.82
CA VAL A 124 -4.40 -25.25 10.47
C VAL A 124 -4.67 -26.69 10.03
N SER A 125 -4.60 -26.97 8.73
CA SER A 125 -4.80 -28.30 8.18
C SER A 125 -3.73 -29.28 8.68
N MET A 126 -2.46 -28.87 8.68
CA MET A 126 -1.34 -29.69 9.18
C MET A 126 -1.52 -30.10 10.63
N PHE A 127 -1.80 -29.13 11.52
CA PHE A 127 -1.93 -29.42 12.94
C PHE A 127 -3.22 -30.18 13.28
N THR A 128 -4.28 -29.98 12.50
CA THR A 128 -5.50 -30.80 12.59
C THR A 128 -5.23 -32.25 12.20
N TYR A 129 -4.48 -32.47 11.12
CA TYR A 129 -4.21 -33.80 10.57
C TYR A 129 -3.22 -34.60 11.42
N LEU A 130 -2.11 -33.97 11.85
CA LEU A 130 -1.02 -34.67 12.55
C LEU A 130 -1.26 -34.86 14.05
N PHE A 131 -2.05 -33.98 14.68
CA PHE A 131 -2.25 -34.01 16.13
C PHE A 131 -3.73 -34.20 16.48
N HIS A 132 -4.50 -33.11 16.47
CA HIS A 132 -5.92 -33.14 16.80
C HIS A 132 -6.60 -31.86 16.29
N PRO A 133 -7.89 -31.90 15.91
CA PRO A 133 -8.66 -30.71 15.52
C PRO A 133 -8.55 -29.47 16.40
N TRP A 134 -8.45 -29.61 17.72
CA TRP A 134 -8.36 -28.46 18.62
C TRP A 134 -7.01 -27.73 18.46
N MET A 135 -5.93 -28.45 18.12
CA MET A 135 -4.64 -27.84 17.82
C MET A 135 -4.70 -26.96 16.58
N GLY A 136 -5.45 -27.40 15.55
CA GLY A 136 -5.69 -26.59 14.35
C GLY A 136 -6.38 -25.27 14.67
N VAL A 137 -7.37 -25.28 15.57
CA VAL A 137 -8.06 -24.05 16.02
C VAL A 137 -7.11 -23.12 16.78
N VAL A 138 -6.30 -23.66 17.70
CA VAL A 138 -5.31 -22.89 18.45
C VAL A 138 -4.29 -22.24 17.50
N VAL A 139 -3.76 -23.00 16.55
CA VAL A 139 -2.83 -22.49 15.53
C VAL A 139 -3.49 -21.43 14.65
N GLY A 140 -4.74 -21.65 14.23
CA GLY A 140 -5.48 -20.65 13.46
C GLY A 140 -5.64 -19.33 14.21
N PHE A 141 -5.92 -19.37 15.51
CA PHE A 141 -5.96 -18.17 16.34
C PHE A 141 -4.61 -17.43 16.37
N PHE A 142 -3.50 -18.16 16.54
CA PHE A 142 -2.16 -17.55 16.48
C PHE A 142 -1.82 -17.00 15.09
N CYS A 143 -2.20 -17.68 14.01
CA CYS A 143 -2.02 -17.17 12.65
C CYS A 143 -2.77 -15.86 12.43
N LEU A 144 -4.01 -15.72 12.91
CA LEU A 144 -4.75 -14.46 12.82
C LEU A 144 -4.05 -13.31 13.57
N LEU A 145 -3.38 -13.60 14.69
CA LEU A 145 -2.56 -12.61 15.39
C LEU A 145 -1.31 -12.24 14.58
N LEU A 146 -0.65 -13.22 13.96
CA LEU A 146 0.50 -12.99 13.08
C LEU A 146 0.10 -12.17 11.85
N ASP A 147 -1.03 -12.46 11.22
CA ASP A 147 -1.54 -11.71 10.07
C ASP A 147 -1.66 -10.23 10.41
N ARG A 148 -2.17 -9.90 11.60
CA ARG A 148 -2.26 -8.50 12.06
C ARG A 148 -0.90 -7.81 12.08
N ILE A 149 0.15 -8.51 12.49
CA ILE A 149 1.52 -7.97 12.58
C ILE A 149 2.08 -7.76 11.18
N PHE A 150 1.98 -8.78 10.30
CA PHE A 150 2.49 -8.70 8.93
C PHE A 150 1.73 -7.72 8.03
N MET A 151 0.50 -7.36 8.39
CA MET A 151 -0.26 -6.30 7.73
C MET A 151 0.19 -4.89 8.10
N SER A 152 0.95 -4.70 9.19
CA SER A 152 1.35 -3.37 9.66
C SER A 152 2.59 -2.86 8.92
N GLY A 153 2.37 -1.89 8.02
CA GLY A 153 3.43 -1.20 7.29
C GLY A 153 3.86 0.11 7.97
N LYS A 154 5.09 0.57 7.67
CA LYS A 154 5.51 1.92 8.05
C LYS A 154 4.83 2.97 7.17
N SER A 155 4.61 4.15 7.73
CA SER A 155 4.03 5.31 7.05
C SER A 155 4.99 6.50 7.05
N ILE A 156 4.69 7.54 6.26
CA ILE A 156 5.49 8.77 6.21
C ILE A 156 5.72 9.40 7.59
N GLY A 157 4.74 9.36 8.50
CA GLY A 157 4.91 9.88 9.86
C GLY A 157 6.03 9.19 10.67
N HIS A 158 6.41 7.97 10.30
CA HIS A 158 7.53 7.25 10.92
C HIS A 158 8.89 7.76 10.44
N ILE A 159 8.97 8.31 9.22
CA ILE A 159 10.25 8.69 8.57
C ILE A 159 10.43 10.19 8.37
N ALA A 160 9.37 10.98 8.46
CA ALA A 160 9.41 12.42 8.21
C ALA A 160 8.62 13.19 9.26
N GLU A 161 9.10 14.38 9.60
CA GLU A 161 8.33 15.42 10.26
C GLU A 161 7.64 16.28 9.19
N ILE A 162 6.39 16.66 9.43
CA ILE A 162 5.59 17.42 8.47
C ILE A 162 5.26 18.76 9.09
N GLN A 163 5.63 19.83 8.40
CA GLN A 163 5.42 21.21 8.85
C GLN A 163 4.66 21.99 7.76
N GLU A 164 3.73 22.85 8.18
CA GLU A 164 3.11 23.82 7.28
C GLU A 164 4.16 24.82 6.77
N ALA A 165 4.03 25.22 5.51
CA ALA A 165 4.91 26.22 4.91
C ALA A 165 4.11 27.17 4.00
N PRO A 166 4.46 28.47 3.99
CA PRO A 166 3.73 29.45 3.19
C PRO A 166 3.93 29.21 1.70
N VAL A 167 2.83 29.25 0.95
CA VAL A 167 2.82 29.25 -0.51
C VAL A 167 2.97 30.69 -0.99
N HIS A 168 4.01 30.99 -1.77
CA HIS A 168 4.23 32.34 -2.27
C HIS A 168 4.93 32.36 -3.64
N PHE A 169 4.94 33.52 -4.28
CA PHE A 169 5.59 33.72 -5.58
C PHE A 169 6.81 34.63 -5.46
N LYS A 170 7.85 34.34 -6.26
CA LYS A 170 8.93 35.29 -6.58
C LYS A 170 9.00 35.41 -8.10
N GLY A 171 8.45 36.51 -8.64
CA GLY A 171 8.19 36.62 -10.07
C GLY A 171 7.20 35.55 -10.52
N ALA A 172 7.57 34.75 -11.51
CA ALA A 172 6.74 33.65 -12.00
C ALA A 172 6.97 32.32 -11.25
N LEU A 173 7.92 32.26 -10.31
CA LEU A 173 8.25 31.02 -9.60
C LEU A 173 7.40 30.86 -8.34
N LEU A 174 6.71 29.72 -8.24
CA LEU A 174 5.97 29.27 -7.06
C LEU A 174 6.90 28.59 -6.07
N TYR A 175 6.78 28.96 -4.79
CA TYR A 175 7.52 28.40 -3.67
C TYR A 175 6.59 27.83 -2.61
N VAL A 176 7.05 26.77 -1.94
CA VAL A 176 6.52 26.29 -0.65
C VAL A 176 7.64 26.44 0.36
N GLY A 177 7.52 27.42 1.25
CA GLY A 177 8.66 27.87 2.05
C GLY A 177 9.81 28.31 1.14
N ASP A 178 10.98 27.70 1.28
CA ASP A 178 12.17 27.98 0.47
C ASP A 178 12.31 27.09 -0.78
N ILE A 179 11.41 26.12 -0.99
CA ILE A 179 11.52 25.12 -2.06
C ILE A 179 10.76 25.59 -3.31
N VAL A 180 11.46 25.66 -4.45
CA VAL A 180 10.87 25.96 -5.77
C VAL A 180 9.99 24.79 -6.23
N ILE A 181 8.73 25.07 -6.58
CA ILE A 181 7.78 24.06 -7.05
C ILE A 181 7.69 24.07 -8.58
N MET A 182 7.27 25.19 -9.16
CA MET A 182 7.03 25.33 -10.60
C MET A 182 7.01 26.80 -11.05
N ASN A 183 7.03 27.02 -12.36
CA ASN A 183 6.82 28.32 -12.96
C ASN A 183 5.34 28.48 -13.37
N VAL A 184 4.70 29.56 -12.92
CA VAL A 184 3.34 29.97 -13.28
C VAL A 184 3.39 31.42 -13.75
N GLY A 185 3.31 31.63 -15.06
CA GLY A 185 3.42 32.97 -15.65
C GLY A 185 2.15 33.82 -15.54
N LEU A 186 0.97 33.22 -15.65
CA LEU A 186 -0.29 33.97 -15.67
C LEU A 186 -0.70 34.44 -14.28
N SER A 187 -0.81 35.75 -14.08
CA SER A 187 -1.17 36.36 -12.79
C SER A 187 -2.52 35.89 -12.24
N ALA A 188 -3.50 35.61 -13.11
CA ALA A 188 -4.78 35.04 -12.69
C ALA A 188 -4.62 33.68 -11.99
N ASN A 189 -3.73 32.82 -12.51
CA ASN A 189 -3.41 31.53 -11.89
C ASN A 189 -2.61 31.71 -10.60
N GLN A 190 -1.71 32.69 -10.55
CA GLN A 190 -0.96 33.00 -9.32
C GLN A 190 -1.90 33.38 -8.18
N ASN A 191 -2.86 34.29 -8.44
CA ASN A 191 -3.86 34.71 -7.44
C ASN A 191 -4.68 33.53 -6.92
N LEU A 192 -5.12 32.67 -7.83
CA LEU A 192 -5.89 31.48 -7.50
C LEU A 192 -5.08 30.47 -6.66
N ILE A 193 -3.81 30.30 -6.98
CA ILE A 193 -2.87 29.46 -6.21
C ILE A 193 -2.64 30.05 -4.81
N LEU A 194 -2.51 31.36 -4.66
CA LEU A 194 -2.38 31.99 -3.34
C LEU A 194 -3.65 31.80 -2.50
N GLU A 195 -4.82 31.92 -3.13
CA GLU A 195 -6.10 31.75 -2.45
C GLU A 195 -6.37 30.29 -2.04
N LYS A 196 -6.16 29.32 -2.94
CA LYS A 196 -6.53 27.91 -2.73
C LYS A 196 -5.38 27.01 -2.30
N GLY A 197 -4.14 27.41 -2.57
CA GLY A 197 -2.95 26.59 -2.38
C GLY A 197 -2.62 26.32 -0.91
N LEU A 198 -2.10 25.13 -0.67
CA LEU A 198 -1.62 24.67 0.63
C LEU A 198 -0.21 24.11 0.48
N GLY A 199 0.69 24.56 1.35
CA GLY A 199 2.11 24.21 1.33
C GLY A 199 2.53 23.44 2.57
N LEU A 200 3.28 22.36 2.38
CA LEU A 200 3.82 21.52 3.43
C LEU A 200 5.28 21.16 3.13
N ILE A 201 6.13 21.10 4.14
CA ILE A 201 7.51 20.62 4.02
C ILE A 201 7.66 19.33 4.83
N LEU A 202 8.15 18.28 4.16
CA LEU A 202 8.51 17.01 4.77
C LEU A 202 10.01 17.02 5.07
N LYS A 203 10.36 17.03 6.35
CA LYS A 203 11.74 16.95 6.83
C LYS A 203 12.09 15.48 7.15
N PRO A 204 13.04 14.85 6.44
CA PRO A 204 13.43 13.47 6.74
C PRO A 204 14.07 13.37 8.13
N LYS A 205 13.72 12.32 8.88
CA LYS A 205 14.26 12.07 10.23
C LYS A 205 15.68 11.47 10.23
N ASN A 206 16.10 10.87 9.12
CA ASN A 206 17.42 10.27 8.94
C ASN A 206 17.79 10.12 7.45
N GLN A 207 18.99 9.62 7.16
CA GLN A 207 19.49 9.46 5.78
C GLN A 207 18.69 8.45 4.95
N ASP A 208 18.23 7.35 5.56
CA ASP A 208 17.38 6.37 4.88
C ASP A 208 16.03 7.00 4.47
N ALA A 209 15.46 7.83 5.36
CA ALA A 209 14.25 8.59 5.09
C ALA A 209 14.46 9.60 3.96
N ARG A 210 15.60 10.31 3.94
CA ARG A 210 15.94 11.26 2.86
C ARG A 210 15.91 10.58 1.50
N ILE A 211 16.52 9.40 1.39
CA ILE A 211 16.55 8.66 0.12
C ILE A 211 15.17 8.10 -0.22
N THR A 212 14.42 7.60 0.76
CA THR A 212 13.04 7.14 0.54
C THR A 212 12.15 8.27 0.00
N LEU A 213 12.24 9.49 0.56
CA LEU A 213 11.48 10.65 0.12
C LEU A 213 11.93 11.21 -1.24
N SER A 214 13.20 11.01 -1.63
CA SER A 214 13.66 11.40 -2.96
C SER A 214 12.99 10.61 -4.10
N HIS A 215 12.49 9.41 -3.81
CA HIS A 215 11.83 8.55 -4.79
C HIS A 215 10.56 9.21 -5.36
N LEU A 216 10.50 9.36 -6.68
CA LEU A 216 9.37 10.01 -7.36
C LEU A 216 8.05 9.30 -7.09
N GLY A 217 8.03 7.96 -7.10
CA GLY A 217 6.84 7.19 -6.81
C GLY A 217 6.29 7.40 -5.39
N GLN A 218 7.17 7.62 -4.40
CA GLN A 218 6.74 7.89 -3.03
C GLN A 218 6.08 9.26 -2.93
N ARG A 219 6.67 10.26 -3.61
CA ARG A 219 6.13 11.61 -3.72
C ARG A 219 4.78 11.63 -4.44
N GLN A 220 4.64 10.84 -5.51
CA GLN A 220 3.37 10.70 -6.22
C GLN A 220 2.29 10.06 -5.33
N ALA A 221 2.63 9.01 -4.58
CA ALA A 221 1.69 8.38 -3.63
C ALA A 221 1.20 9.37 -2.56
N ILE A 222 2.10 10.24 -2.06
CA ILE A 222 1.73 11.31 -1.12
C ILE A 222 0.73 12.28 -1.76
N LEU A 223 0.99 12.73 -2.98
CA LEU A 223 0.10 13.64 -3.70
C LEU A 223 -1.26 13.00 -3.93
N HIS A 224 -1.30 11.78 -4.48
CA HIS A 224 -2.54 11.06 -4.76
C HIS A 224 -3.39 10.89 -3.49
N ASP A 225 -2.83 10.32 -2.42
CA ASP A 225 -3.57 10.09 -1.17
C ASP A 225 -4.12 11.39 -0.57
N ALA A 226 -3.33 12.47 -0.60
CA ALA A 226 -3.75 13.76 -0.09
C ALA A 226 -4.90 14.35 -0.92
N THR A 227 -4.80 14.29 -2.25
CA THR A 227 -5.82 14.85 -3.16
C THR A 227 -7.09 14.02 -3.23
N THR A 228 -7.00 12.71 -3.05
CA THR A 228 -8.18 11.82 -3.03
C THR A 228 -9.11 12.14 -1.86
N ILE A 229 -8.57 12.62 -0.74
CA ILE A 229 -9.36 12.87 0.48
C ILE A 229 -9.68 14.35 0.65
N LEU A 230 -8.74 15.26 0.37
CA LEU A 230 -8.97 16.71 0.45
C LEU A 230 -9.70 17.27 -0.78
N GLY A 231 -9.85 16.45 -1.82
CA GLY A 231 -10.21 16.91 -3.16
C GLY A 231 -9.05 17.63 -3.84
N VAL A 232 -9.24 17.94 -5.13
CA VAL A 232 -8.31 18.77 -5.90
C VAL A 232 -9.08 19.87 -6.65
N TYR A 233 -8.56 21.08 -6.58
CA TYR A 233 -9.00 22.23 -7.35
C TYR A 233 -8.20 22.26 -8.66
N ARG A 234 -8.59 21.37 -9.58
CA ARG A 234 -8.00 21.19 -10.90
C ARG A 234 -9.04 20.61 -11.84
N ASP A 235 -8.93 20.97 -13.11
CA ASP A 235 -9.58 20.27 -14.23
C ASP A 235 -8.55 19.87 -15.31
N ALA A 236 -8.92 18.97 -16.22
CA ALA A 236 -8.08 18.48 -17.31
C ALA A 236 -7.54 19.63 -18.18
N GLY A 237 -8.29 20.74 -18.32
CA GLY A 237 -7.90 21.94 -19.06
C GLY A 237 -7.00 22.95 -18.32
N THR A 238 -6.56 22.65 -17.09
CA THR A 238 -5.82 23.63 -16.24
C THR A 238 -4.39 23.17 -15.91
N PRO A 239 -3.44 23.29 -16.87
CA PRO A 239 -2.07 22.77 -16.70
C PRO A 239 -1.25 23.50 -15.64
N ALA A 240 -1.66 24.70 -15.22
CA ALA A 240 -0.99 25.48 -14.17
C ALA A 240 -1.42 25.09 -12.74
N LEU A 241 -2.55 24.37 -12.59
CA LEU A 241 -3.16 24.04 -11.29
C LEU A 241 -2.88 22.60 -10.91
N VAL A 242 -1.58 22.25 -10.84
CA VAL A 242 -1.15 20.86 -10.62
C VAL A 242 -0.48 20.73 -9.26
N PRO A 243 -1.00 19.88 -8.36
CA PRO A 243 -0.30 19.51 -7.13
C PRO A 243 1.07 18.92 -7.46
N MET A 244 2.09 19.31 -6.70
CA MET A 244 3.46 18.88 -6.98
C MET A 244 4.28 18.67 -5.71
N ALA A 245 5.24 17.76 -5.83
CA ALA A 245 6.16 17.39 -4.77
C ALA A 245 7.60 17.52 -5.28
N LYS A 246 8.33 18.53 -4.79
CA LYS A 246 9.72 18.80 -5.19
C LYS A 246 10.68 18.51 -4.06
N LEU A 247 11.82 17.94 -4.43
CA LEU A 247 12.92 17.66 -3.53
C LEU A 247 13.83 18.89 -3.50
N ASP A 248 14.17 19.35 -2.30
CA ASP A 248 15.28 20.27 -2.08
C ASP A 248 16.60 19.50 -2.27
N LEU A 249 17.45 19.98 -3.17
CA LEU A 249 18.70 19.31 -3.51
C LEU A 249 19.75 19.46 -2.40
N GLU A 250 19.67 20.51 -1.59
CA GLU A 250 20.67 20.81 -0.57
C GLU A 250 20.54 19.85 0.62
N ASP A 251 19.37 19.81 1.24
CA ASP A 251 19.14 19.06 2.47
C ASP A 251 18.22 17.84 2.34
N GLY A 252 17.55 17.68 1.19
CA GLY A 252 16.67 16.55 0.91
C GLY A 252 15.29 16.63 1.58
N ARG A 253 14.86 17.81 2.04
CA ARG A 253 13.46 18.06 2.36
C ARG A 253 12.60 17.96 1.11
N VAL A 254 11.31 17.67 1.29
CA VAL A 254 10.35 17.66 0.18
C VAL A 254 9.29 18.72 0.40
N GLY A 255 9.21 19.68 -0.52
CA GLY A 255 8.12 20.64 -0.59
C GLY A 255 6.93 20.02 -1.30
N ILE A 256 5.78 19.99 -0.62
CA ILE A 256 4.50 19.50 -1.13
C ILE A 256 3.58 20.69 -1.33
N PHE A 257 3.14 20.87 -2.56
CA PHE A 257 2.14 21.85 -2.96
C PHE A 257 0.85 21.12 -3.32
N LEU A 258 -0.23 21.47 -2.63
CA LEU A 258 -1.58 20.96 -2.87
C LEU A 258 -2.52 22.10 -3.23
N LEU A 259 -3.56 21.76 -3.99
CA LEU A 259 -4.69 22.63 -4.29
C LEU A 259 -5.96 21.94 -3.81
N PRO A 260 -6.21 21.82 -2.50
CA PRO A 260 -7.35 21.07 -1.98
C PRO A 260 -8.68 21.83 -2.15
N GLN A 261 -9.79 21.10 -2.19
CA GLN A 261 -11.12 21.70 -2.06
C GLN A 261 -11.45 22.00 -0.58
N ASP A 262 -11.08 21.09 0.32
CA ASP A 262 -11.10 21.31 1.78
C ASP A 262 -9.73 21.79 2.27
N LYS A 263 -9.60 23.10 2.53
CA LYS A 263 -8.33 23.74 2.90
C LYS A 263 -7.99 23.59 4.40
N ASN A 264 -8.07 22.37 4.92
CA ASN A 264 -7.74 22.06 6.32
C ASN A 264 -6.30 21.51 6.46
N ILE A 265 -5.41 22.31 7.02
CA ILE A 265 -3.98 21.97 7.19
C ILE A 265 -3.76 20.79 8.13
N GLU A 266 -4.50 20.73 9.24
CA GLU A 266 -4.37 19.67 10.24
C GLU A 266 -4.76 18.32 9.64
N LYS A 267 -5.86 18.29 8.87
CA LYS A 267 -6.26 17.13 8.08
C LYS A 267 -5.17 16.76 7.08
N ALA A 268 -4.64 17.71 6.31
CA ALA A 268 -3.58 17.45 5.35
C ALA A 268 -2.34 16.81 5.99
N VAL A 269 -1.88 17.34 7.14
CA VAL A 269 -0.76 16.78 7.91
C VAL A 269 -1.06 15.35 8.36
N GLN A 270 -2.26 15.11 8.94
CA GLN A 270 -2.66 13.78 9.40
C GLN A 270 -2.76 12.76 8.25
N LEU A 271 -3.25 13.19 7.09
CA LEU A 271 -3.37 12.36 5.92
C LEU A 271 -2.01 11.93 5.38
N ILE A 272 -1.09 12.89 5.20
CA ILE A 272 0.25 12.61 4.71
C ILE A 272 1.00 11.72 5.71
N LYS A 273 0.88 11.95 7.03
CA LYS A 273 1.50 11.07 8.05
C LYS A 273 1.10 9.61 7.91
N ARG A 274 -0.10 9.32 7.40
CA ARG A 274 -0.64 7.97 7.23
C ARG A 274 -0.31 7.33 5.87
N VAL A 275 0.24 8.08 4.91
CA VAL A 275 0.63 7.53 3.60
C VAL A 275 1.63 6.39 3.79
N PRO A 276 1.41 5.21 3.19
CA PRO A 276 2.32 4.08 3.33
C PRO A 276 3.66 4.36 2.65
N ILE A 277 4.72 3.80 3.22
CA ILE A 277 6.02 3.77 2.55
C ILE A 277 6.01 2.64 1.52
N LEU A 278 6.28 2.98 0.26
CA LEU A 278 6.32 2.02 -0.83
C LEU A 278 7.57 1.15 -0.72
N GLU A 279 7.42 -0.19 -0.79
CA GLU A 279 8.55 -1.12 -0.77
C GLU A 279 9.57 -0.82 -1.88
N SER A 280 9.08 -0.41 -3.06
CA SER A 280 9.90 0.01 -4.19
C SER A 280 10.73 1.28 -3.92
N ALA A 281 10.29 2.12 -2.98
CA ALA A 281 10.96 3.36 -2.59
C ALA A 281 11.92 3.19 -1.40
N VAL A 282 11.72 2.16 -0.57
CA VAL A 282 12.59 1.90 0.59
C VAL A 282 14.02 1.64 0.12
N ARG A 283 14.95 2.39 0.67
CA ARG A 283 16.39 2.14 0.56
C ARG A 283 16.99 2.18 1.96
N ARG A 284 17.95 1.30 2.23
CA ARG A 284 18.65 1.19 3.52
C ARG A 284 20.15 1.39 3.34
N PRO A 285 20.59 2.57 2.87
CA PRO A 285 22.01 2.88 2.72
C PRO A 285 22.77 2.78 4.05
N SER A 286 22.11 3.00 5.19
CA SER A 286 22.67 2.76 6.52
C SER A 286 23.19 1.32 6.74
N GLN A 287 22.63 0.35 6.00
CA GLN A 287 23.03 -1.05 6.06
C GLN A 287 24.17 -1.40 5.09
N ALA A 288 24.59 -0.47 4.23
CA ALA A 288 25.71 -0.71 3.33
C ALA A 288 27.03 -0.75 4.12
N ALA A 289 27.86 -1.76 3.87
CA ALA A 289 29.14 -1.95 4.56
C ALA A 289 30.06 -0.71 4.49
N VAL A 290 29.98 0.08 3.42
CA VAL A 290 30.75 1.33 3.24
C VAL A 290 30.29 2.43 4.21
N ASN A 291 29.02 2.41 4.64
CA ASN A 291 28.43 3.39 5.55
C ASN A 291 28.41 2.92 7.01
N GLN A 292 28.61 1.62 7.24
CA GLN A 292 28.90 1.08 8.56
C GLN A 292 30.35 1.42 8.90
N ARG A 293 30.57 2.61 9.46
CA ARG A 293 31.88 2.95 10.04
C ARG A 293 32.25 1.86 11.05
N ARG A 294 33.46 1.30 10.91
CA ARG A 294 34.16 0.56 11.97
C ARG A 294 34.20 1.39 13.25
#